data_AF-A0A7E5W7H0-F1
#
_entry.id   AF-A0A7E5W7H0-F1
#
_cell.length_a   1.000
_cell.length_b   1.000
_cell.length_c   1.000
_cell.angle_alpha   90.00
_cell.angle_beta   90.00
_cell.angle_gamma   90.00
#
_symmetry.space_group_name_H-M   'P 1'
#
loop_
_entity.id
_entity.type
_entity.pdbx_description
1 polymer ?
#
loop_
_entity_poly.entity_id
_entity_poly.type
_entity_poly.pdbx_seq_one_letter_code
_entity_poly.pdbx_strand_id
1 'polypeptide(L)'
;MFLNTLALGSFTVQAWVKKSEFGMTSNHDAIYDSKTKTPRAEVETKLSILNNFFTSLPKLPSHYARKDTSKLFIEPIYRSLTDLYKAYQKYCTETSQPNVSRFTFEKNFHEKNLSLFTLKKDMCDTCSSYNSGNLNESDYQIHVIKKNRARQEKEEDKKKAAAGEFLLLTMDLEAVKICPYLTASALYFKTKLTCHNFTVFNLVTKHCTCYWFDETSADLTSSTFATFLIDYLERHCIPHQLPIVIYSDGCTYQNRNSVLANALLLLSKKHNVIIMQKFLEPGHTQMECDSVHSAIERKLKNREILPSDYVTITKEARSTNPYEAINVDHEFVKDYARPENMLYKSIRPGRKAGDPQVVDIRVIKYNTMTIEVKLGFDEET
;
A
#
# COMPACT_ATOMS: atom_id res chain seq x y z
N MET A 1 46.88 -22.90 -10.98
CA MET A 1 47.20 -23.41 -12.32
C MET A 1 46.57 -24.78 -12.57
N PHE A 2 46.74 -25.78 -11.69
CA PHE A 2 46.24 -27.15 -11.89
C PHE A 2 44.72 -27.37 -11.83
N LEU A 3 43.95 -26.51 -11.11
CA LEU A 3 42.50 -26.70 -10.94
C LEU A 3 41.72 -26.66 -12.26
N ASN A 4 42.05 -25.71 -13.14
CA ASN A 4 41.38 -25.55 -14.42
C ASN A 4 41.80 -26.63 -15.43
N THR A 5 43.05 -27.12 -15.36
CA THR A 5 43.56 -28.16 -16.26
C THR A 5 42.91 -29.52 -16.00
N LEU A 6 42.58 -29.82 -14.74
CA LEU A 6 41.94 -31.09 -14.35
C LEU A 6 40.42 -30.97 -14.12
N ALA A 7 39.84 -29.78 -14.37
CA ALA A 7 38.43 -29.46 -14.09
C ALA A 7 38.00 -29.83 -12.65
N LEU A 8 38.88 -29.62 -11.67
CA LEU A 8 38.63 -29.93 -10.27
C LEU A 8 38.21 -28.67 -9.50
N GLY A 9 37.17 -28.80 -8.66
CA GLY A 9 36.76 -27.74 -7.74
C GLY A 9 37.82 -27.49 -6.66
N SER A 10 38.05 -26.21 -6.33
CA SER A 10 39.05 -25.79 -5.34
C SER A 10 38.84 -26.44 -3.97
N PHE A 11 37.59 -26.64 -3.56
CA PHE A 11 37.23 -27.26 -2.30
C PHE A 11 37.61 -28.75 -2.25
N THR A 12 37.46 -29.47 -3.37
CA THR A 12 37.81 -30.89 -3.47
C THR A 12 39.30 -31.11 -3.23
N VAL A 13 40.14 -30.25 -3.83
CA VAL A 13 41.60 -30.33 -3.69
C VAL A 13 42.03 -29.96 -2.26
N GLN A 14 41.44 -28.93 -1.68
CA GLN A 14 41.71 -28.56 -0.28
C GLN A 14 41.32 -29.67 0.71
N ALA A 15 40.21 -30.36 0.45
CA ALA A 15 39.76 -31.48 1.28
C ALA A 15 40.72 -32.68 1.20
N TRP A 16 41.29 -32.96 0.03
CA TRP A 16 42.29 -34.04 -0.13
C TRP A 16 43.61 -33.71 0.54
N VAL A 17 44.11 -32.47 0.40
CA VAL A 17 45.34 -32.03 1.08
C VAL A 17 45.20 -32.08 2.60
N LYS A 18 44.03 -31.70 3.13
CA LYS A 18 43.76 -31.81 4.57
C LYS A 18 43.66 -33.25 5.09
N LYS A 19 43.35 -34.21 4.21
CA LYS A 19 43.20 -35.64 4.55
C LYS A 19 44.44 -36.48 4.24
N SER A 20 45.46 -35.91 3.61
CA SER A 20 46.73 -36.60 3.37
C SER A 20 47.69 -36.40 4.53
N GLU A 21 48.23 -37.48 5.10
CA GLU A 21 49.44 -37.42 5.91
C GLU A 21 50.65 -37.67 5.00
N PHE A 22 51.62 -36.75 5.01
CA PHE A 22 52.86 -36.83 4.22
C PHE A 22 52.71 -36.90 2.68
N GLY A 23 51.63 -36.36 2.13
CA GLY A 23 51.46 -36.21 0.68
C GLY A 23 51.02 -37.49 -0.06
N MET A 24 50.67 -38.55 0.67
CA MET A 24 49.97 -39.71 0.10
C MET A 24 48.73 -40.02 0.94
N THR A 25 47.57 -40.10 0.29
CA THR A 25 46.37 -40.67 0.92
C THR A 25 46.53 -42.18 0.98
N SER A 26 46.27 -42.79 2.13
CA SER A 26 46.17 -44.25 2.26
C SER A 26 45.18 -44.78 1.24
N ASN A 27 45.56 -45.87 0.57
CA ASN A 27 44.81 -46.48 -0.53
C ASN A 27 43.55 -47.17 0.03
N HIS A 28 42.57 -46.37 0.43
CA HIS A 28 41.21 -46.84 0.64
C HIS A 28 40.52 -46.76 -0.71
N ASP A 29 40.09 -47.91 -1.23
CA ASP A 29 39.11 -47.96 -2.31
C ASP A 29 38.03 -46.94 -1.99
N ALA A 30 37.87 -45.94 -2.87
CA ALA A 30 36.83 -44.96 -2.72
C ALA A 30 35.50 -45.69 -2.80
N ILE A 31 34.94 -46.07 -1.65
CA ILE A 31 33.57 -46.53 -1.55
C ILE A 31 32.74 -45.33 -1.96
N TYR A 32 32.38 -45.32 -3.25
CA TYR A 32 31.36 -44.43 -3.78
C TYR A 32 30.08 -44.88 -3.08
N ASP A 33 29.74 -44.20 -1.99
CA ASP A 33 28.41 -44.30 -1.42
C ASP A 33 27.48 -43.74 -2.48
N SER A 34 27.00 -44.62 -3.36
CA SER A 34 26.06 -44.26 -4.38
C SER A 34 24.85 -43.79 -3.61
N LYS A 35 24.65 -42.47 -3.52
CA LYS A 35 23.41 -41.88 -3.04
C LYS A 35 22.30 -42.72 -3.64
N THR A 36 21.57 -43.44 -2.79
CA THR A 36 20.50 -44.34 -3.19
C THR A 36 19.63 -43.56 -4.15
N LYS A 37 19.74 -43.86 -5.45
CA LYS A 37 18.92 -43.21 -6.45
C LYS A 37 17.51 -43.62 -6.11
N THR A 38 16.71 -42.67 -5.62
CA THR A 38 15.29 -42.90 -5.38
C THR A 38 14.73 -43.52 -6.67
N PRO A 39 14.10 -44.70 -6.61
CA PRO A 39 13.63 -45.38 -7.81
C PRO A 39 12.79 -44.40 -8.65
N ARG A 40 13.03 -44.36 -9.96
CA ARG A 40 12.34 -43.41 -10.87
C ARG A 40 10.81 -43.53 -10.76
N ALA A 41 10.32 -44.74 -10.50
CA ALA A 41 8.92 -45.04 -10.22
C ALA A 41 8.39 -44.32 -8.96
N GLU A 42 9.16 -44.24 -7.87
CA GLU A 42 8.74 -43.60 -6.62
C GLU A 42 8.60 -42.07 -6.76
N VAL A 43 9.44 -41.46 -7.59
CA VAL A 43 9.35 -40.03 -7.94
C VAL A 43 8.11 -39.76 -8.78
N GLU A 44 7.82 -40.64 -9.73
CA GLU A 44 6.66 -40.54 -10.61
C GLU A 44 5.33 -40.70 -9.85
N THR A 45 5.27 -41.61 -8.86
CA THR A 45 4.13 -41.75 -7.95
C THR A 45 3.93 -40.48 -7.10
N LYS A 46 4.99 -39.88 -6.55
CA LYS A 46 4.86 -38.63 -5.77
C LYS A 46 4.37 -37.45 -6.61
N LEU A 47 4.80 -37.37 -7.87
CA LEU A 47 4.36 -36.33 -8.80
C LEU A 47 2.91 -36.54 -9.26
N SER A 48 2.45 -37.79 -9.42
CA SER A 48 1.05 -38.06 -9.78
C SER A 48 0.08 -37.65 -8.65
N ILE A 49 0.44 -37.93 -7.39
CA ILE A 49 -0.32 -37.50 -6.21
C ILE A 49 -0.40 -35.97 -6.12
N LEU A 50 0.73 -35.28 -6.36
CA LEU A 50 0.77 -33.82 -6.39
C LEU A 50 -0.14 -33.24 -7.50
N ASN A 51 -0.13 -33.85 -8.69
CA ASN A 51 -0.97 -33.44 -9.81
C ASN A 51 -2.46 -33.62 -9.51
N ASN A 52 -2.82 -34.72 -8.83
CA ASN A 52 -4.20 -34.97 -8.40
C ASN A 52 -4.66 -33.91 -7.39
N PHE A 53 -3.82 -33.56 -6.41
CA PHE A 53 -4.09 -32.49 -5.46
C PHE A 53 -4.31 -31.14 -6.15
N PHE A 54 -3.46 -30.77 -7.12
CA PHE A 54 -3.67 -29.52 -7.88
C PHE A 54 -4.92 -29.54 -8.76
N THR A 55 -5.40 -30.72 -9.16
CA THR A 55 -6.63 -30.87 -9.95
C THR A 55 -7.87 -30.79 -9.08
N SER A 56 -7.80 -31.27 -7.84
CA SER A 56 -8.90 -31.21 -6.87
C SER A 56 -9.12 -29.81 -6.26
N LEU A 57 -8.13 -28.91 -6.36
CA LEU A 57 -8.31 -27.53 -5.89
C LEU A 57 -9.31 -26.78 -6.77
N PRO A 58 -10.28 -26.05 -6.18
CA PRO A 58 -11.18 -25.20 -6.94
C PRO A 58 -10.38 -24.06 -7.59
N LYS A 59 -10.58 -23.90 -8.91
CA LYS A 59 -9.86 -22.94 -9.75
C LYS A 59 -10.84 -21.86 -10.19
N LEU A 60 -10.44 -20.61 -10.02
CA LEU A 60 -11.16 -19.46 -10.56
C LEU A 60 -10.70 -19.25 -12.01
N PRO A 61 -11.63 -19.14 -12.98
CA PRO A 61 -11.27 -18.75 -14.35
C PRO A 61 -10.70 -17.32 -14.35
N SER A 62 -9.80 -17.03 -15.29
CA SER A 62 -9.09 -15.73 -15.40
C SER A 62 -9.99 -14.54 -15.78
N HIS A 63 -11.31 -14.63 -15.61
CA HIS A 63 -12.26 -13.54 -15.87
C HIS A 63 -11.92 -12.25 -15.12
N TYR A 64 -11.18 -12.33 -14.01
CA TYR A 64 -10.67 -11.20 -13.22
C TYR A 64 -9.31 -10.63 -13.66
N ALA A 65 -8.69 -11.19 -14.71
CA ALA A 65 -7.38 -10.78 -15.24
C ALA A 65 -7.38 -10.76 -16.78
N ARG A 66 -8.27 -9.97 -17.39
CA ARG A 66 -8.20 -9.72 -18.84
C ARG A 66 -7.25 -8.56 -19.15
N LYS A 67 -5.99 -8.91 -19.46
CA LYS A 67 -5.29 -8.44 -20.67
C LYS A 67 -3.97 -9.17 -20.94
N ASP A 68 -3.26 -9.66 -19.91
CA ASP A 68 -1.83 -10.04 -20.11
C ASP A 68 -1.38 -11.42 -19.57
N THR A 69 -2.26 -12.30 -19.04
CA THR A 69 -1.78 -13.60 -18.51
C THR A 69 -2.76 -14.77 -18.66
N SER A 70 -2.24 -15.94 -19.04
CA SER A 70 -2.94 -17.25 -19.09
C SER A 70 -2.97 -17.99 -17.74
N LYS A 71 -2.78 -17.28 -16.61
CA LYS A 71 -2.65 -17.87 -15.27
C LYS A 71 -3.99 -18.38 -14.72
N LEU A 72 -3.95 -19.53 -14.05
CA LEU A 72 -5.09 -20.12 -13.33
C LEU A 72 -4.97 -19.78 -11.84
N PHE A 73 -5.99 -19.13 -11.28
CA PHE A 73 -5.97 -18.70 -9.88
C PHE A 73 -6.68 -19.73 -8.98
N ILE A 74 -6.06 -20.07 -7.85
CA ILE A 74 -6.70 -20.88 -6.80
C ILE A 74 -7.54 -19.94 -5.93
N GLU A 75 -8.72 -20.38 -5.52
CA GLU A 75 -9.61 -19.63 -4.62
C GLU A 75 -8.88 -19.08 -3.38
N PRO A 76 -9.29 -17.91 -2.86
CA PRO A 76 -8.60 -17.18 -1.78
C PRO A 76 -8.77 -17.81 -0.39
N ILE A 77 -8.86 -19.14 -0.30
CA ILE A 77 -8.85 -19.89 0.95
C ILE A 77 -7.43 -19.89 1.55
N TYR A 78 -6.40 -19.93 0.69
CA TYR A 78 -5.00 -20.00 1.10
C TYR A 78 -4.30 -18.65 0.91
N ARG A 79 -3.80 -18.07 2.01
CA ARG A 79 -3.16 -16.74 2.02
C ARG A 79 -1.70 -16.76 1.57
N SER A 80 -1.06 -17.92 1.59
CA SER A 80 0.34 -18.08 1.17
C SER A 80 0.61 -19.47 0.60
N LEU A 81 1.68 -19.61 -0.19
CA LEU A 81 2.14 -20.91 -0.71
C LEU A 81 2.55 -21.85 0.43
N THR A 82 3.01 -21.29 1.55
CA THR A 82 3.30 -22.05 2.76
C THR A 82 2.03 -22.69 3.33
N ASP A 83 0.92 -21.96 3.37
CA ASP A 83 -0.35 -22.47 3.88
C ASP A 83 -0.94 -23.53 2.95
N LEU A 84 -0.81 -23.31 1.64
CA LEU A 84 -1.21 -24.30 0.64
C LEU A 84 -0.36 -25.58 0.74
N TYR A 85 0.95 -25.46 0.96
CA TYR A 85 1.84 -26.60 1.16
C TYR A 85 1.49 -27.38 2.44
N LYS A 86 1.14 -26.70 3.54
CA LYS A 86 0.65 -27.36 4.75
C LYS A 86 -0.65 -28.13 4.50
N ALA A 87 -1.57 -27.58 3.71
CA ALA A 87 -2.79 -28.28 3.32
C ALA A 87 -2.51 -29.52 2.47
N TYR A 88 -1.54 -29.44 1.55
CA TYR A 88 -1.05 -30.60 0.80
C TYR A 88 -0.42 -31.66 1.70
N GLN A 89 0.42 -31.27 2.67
CA GLN A 89 1.00 -32.19 3.63
C GLN A 89 -0.08 -32.92 4.45
N LYS A 90 -1.10 -32.18 4.91
CA LYS A 90 -2.25 -32.74 5.62
C LYS A 90 -3.02 -33.74 4.74
N TYR A 91 -3.30 -33.39 3.49
CA TYR A 91 -3.93 -34.29 2.52
C TYR A 91 -3.13 -35.59 2.32
N CYS A 92 -1.81 -35.51 2.19
CA CYS A 92 -0.94 -36.67 2.09
C CYS A 92 -0.96 -37.54 3.37
N THR A 93 -0.97 -36.92 4.55
CA THR A 93 -1.07 -37.65 5.82
C THR A 93 -2.42 -38.37 5.96
N GLU A 94 -3.53 -37.72 5.61
CA GLU A 94 -4.88 -38.28 5.69
C GLU A 94 -5.11 -39.41 4.68
N THR A 95 -4.50 -39.31 3.50
CA THR A 95 -4.58 -40.34 2.44
C THR A 95 -3.49 -41.41 2.52
N SER A 96 -2.62 -41.36 3.55
CA SER A 96 -1.46 -42.25 3.73
C SER A 96 -0.53 -42.28 2.51
N GLN A 97 -0.34 -41.13 1.86
CA GLN A 97 0.47 -40.96 0.66
C GLN A 97 1.81 -40.26 0.95
N PRO A 98 2.88 -40.56 0.20
CA PRO A 98 4.14 -39.85 0.32
C PRO A 98 4.03 -38.41 -0.21
N ASN A 99 4.61 -37.45 0.50
CA ASN A 99 4.66 -36.05 0.10
C ASN A 99 5.94 -35.71 -0.68
N VAL A 100 5.87 -34.64 -1.49
CA VAL A 100 7.05 -34.02 -2.11
C VAL A 100 7.67 -32.95 -1.22
N SER A 101 8.93 -32.60 -1.48
CA SER A 101 9.57 -31.44 -0.84
C SER A 101 8.88 -30.14 -1.26
N ARG A 102 8.96 -29.12 -0.38
CA ARG A 102 8.43 -27.78 -0.65
C ARG A 102 8.95 -27.18 -1.96
N PHE A 103 10.23 -27.38 -2.25
CA PHE A 103 10.86 -26.91 -3.48
C PHE A 103 10.21 -27.54 -4.73
N THR A 104 10.03 -28.86 -4.72
CA THR A 104 9.37 -29.58 -5.83
C THR A 104 7.91 -29.17 -5.98
N PHE A 105 7.22 -28.94 -4.87
CA PHE A 105 5.84 -28.44 -4.85
C PHE A 105 5.73 -27.06 -5.52
N GLU A 106 6.51 -26.08 -5.07
CA GLU A 106 6.48 -24.71 -5.61
C GLU A 106 6.90 -24.67 -7.08
N LYS A 107 7.89 -25.49 -7.47
CA LYS A 107 8.30 -25.63 -8.87
C LYS A 107 7.15 -26.11 -9.76
N ASN A 108 6.49 -27.22 -9.39
CA ASN A 108 5.37 -27.77 -10.16
C ASN A 108 4.14 -26.83 -10.16
N PHE A 109 3.92 -26.10 -9.06
CA PHE A 109 2.89 -25.09 -8.95
C PHE A 109 3.05 -23.98 -10.02
N HIS A 110 4.28 -23.47 -10.16
CA HIS A 110 4.60 -22.45 -11.16
C HIS A 110 4.62 -23.00 -12.60
N GLU A 111 5.10 -24.23 -12.81
CA GLU A 111 5.09 -24.90 -14.12
C GLU A 111 3.66 -25.12 -14.65
N LYS A 112 2.68 -25.34 -13.76
CA LYS A 112 1.25 -25.41 -14.13
C LYS A 112 0.58 -24.05 -14.28
N ASN A 113 1.35 -22.96 -14.23
CA ASN A 113 0.85 -21.59 -14.34
C ASN A 113 -0.23 -21.25 -13.28
N LEU A 114 -0.13 -21.86 -12.10
CA LEU A 114 -1.03 -21.61 -10.97
C LEU A 114 -0.55 -20.37 -10.19
N SER A 115 -1.50 -19.65 -9.61
CA SER A 115 -1.23 -18.53 -8.70
C SER A 115 -2.27 -18.50 -7.58
N LEU A 116 -1.88 -18.05 -6.40
CA LEU A 116 -2.86 -17.75 -5.36
C LEU A 116 -3.63 -16.49 -5.74
N PHE A 117 -4.96 -16.53 -5.58
CA PHE A 117 -5.78 -15.34 -5.77
C PHE A 117 -5.47 -14.34 -4.66
N THR A 118 -4.93 -13.19 -5.03
CA THR A 118 -4.76 -12.06 -4.11
C THR A 118 -5.92 -11.12 -4.36
N LEU A 119 -6.76 -10.88 -3.34
CA LEU A 119 -7.72 -9.78 -3.39
C LEU A 119 -6.92 -8.50 -3.68
N LYS A 120 -7.13 -7.91 -4.86
CA LYS A 120 -6.51 -6.64 -5.18
C LYS A 120 -7.12 -5.59 -4.25
N LYS A 121 -6.27 -4.93 -3.46
CA LYS A 121 -6.66 -3.72 -2.71
C LYS A 121 -7.17 -2.68 -3.72
N ASP A 122 -8.20 -1.93 -3.32
CA ASP A 122 -8.70 -0.73 -3.99
C ASP A 122 -9.37 -0.95 -5.37
N MET A 123 -10.29 -1.91 -5.46
CA MET A 123 -11.19 -1.99 -6.60
C MET A 123 -12.25 -0.88 -6.48
N CYS A 124 -12.28 0.05 -7.44
CA CYS A 124 -13.34 1.05 -7.55
C CYS A 124 -14.72 0.38 -7.61
N ASP A 125 -15.63 0.74 -6.70
CA ASP A 125 -16.98 0.14 -6.61
C ASP A 125 -17.78 0.27 -7.92
N THR A 126 -17.64 1.40 -8.63
CA THR A 126 -18.27 1.60 -9.94
C THR A 126 -17.72 0.63 -10.98
N CYS A 127 -16.40 0.37 -10.97
CA CYS A 127 -15.78 -0.61 -11.86
C CYS A 127 -16.18 -2.04 -11.50
N SER A 128 -16.24 -2.36 -10.21
CA SER A 128 -16.72 -3.64 -9.71
C SER A 128 -18.18 -3.89 -10.11
N SER A 129 -19.03 -2.88 -9.95
CA SER A 129 -20.46 -2.95 -10.29
C SER A 129 -20.69 -3.14 -11.78
N TYR A 130 -19.94 -2.44 -12.64
CA TYR A 130 -19.98 -2.67 -14.09
C TYR A 130 -19.53 -4.09 -14.47
N ASN A 131 -18.43 -4.58 -13.88
CA ASN A 131 -17.95 -5.95 -14.12
C ASN A 131 -18.96 -7.02 -13.66
N SER A 132 -19.75 -6.72 -12.63
CA SER A 132 -20.84 -7.58 -12.15
C SER A 132 -22.14 -7.44 -12.95
N GLY A 133 -22.18 -6.57 -13.97
CA GLY A 133 -23.37 -6.34 -14.81
C GLY A 133 -24.45 -5.47 -14.14
N ASN A 134 -24.12 -4.78 -13.04
CA ASN A 134 -25.06 -3.96 -12.26
C ASN A 134 -25.05 -2.47 -12.65
N LEU A 135 -24.24 -2.06 -13.63
CA LEU A 135 -24.09 -0.68 -14.06
C LEU A 135 -24.21 -0.58 -15.58
N ASN A 136 -24.91 0.45 -16.06
CA ASN A 136 -25.07 0.71 -17.49
C ASN A 136 -23.74 1.14 -18.13
N GLU A 137 -23.58 0.81 -19.42
CA GLU A 137 -22.39 1.20 -20.20
C GLU A 137 -22.19 2.73 -20.22
N SER A 138 -23.27 3.50 -20.35
CA SER A 138 -23.21 4.97 -20.37
C SER A 138 -22.59 5.54 -19.10
N ASP A 139 -22.99 5.04 -17.94
CA ASP A 139 -22.52 5.52 -16.64
C ASP A 139 -21.07 5.11 -16.40
N TYR A 140 -20.69 3.91 -16.88
CA TYR A 140 -19.30 3.46 -16.85
C TYR A 140 -18.39 4.32 -17.73
N GLN A 141 -18.83 4.67 -18.94
CA GLN A 141 -18.04 5.54 -19.83
C GLN A 141 -17.85 6.94 -19.23
N ILE A 142 -18.88 7.51 -18.60
CA ILE A 142 -18.76 8.79 -17.87
C ILE A 142 -17.74 8.66 -16.75
N HIS A 143 -17.77 7.58 -15.96
CA HIS A 143 -16.79 7.30 -14.92
C HIS A 143 -15.35 7.23 -15.46
N VAL A 144 -15.15 6.53 -16.59
CA VAL A 144 -13.83 6.42 -17.26
C VAL A 144 -13.34 7.78 -17.75
N ILE A 145 -14.21 8.60 -18.35
CA ILE A 145 -13.88 9.96 -18.81
C ILE A 145 -13.44 10.82 -17.62
N LYS A 146 -14.24 10.86 -16.53
CA LYS A 146 -13.94 11.63 -15.32
C LYS A 146 -12.61 11.20 -14.69
N LYS A 147 -12.38 9.89 -14.59
CA LYS A 147 -11.13 9.31 -14.10
C LYS A 147 -9.93 9.78 -14.93
N ASN A 148 -10.01 9.70 -16.25
CA ASN A 148 -8.91 10.08 -17.14
C ASN A 148 -8.66 11.59 -17.08
N ARG A 149 -9.71 12.40 -17.03
CA ARG A 149 -9.61 13.86 -16.90
C ARG A 149 -8.94 14.27 -15.58
N ALA A 150 -9.31 13.64 -14.46
CA ALA A 150 -8.69 13.91 -13.15
C ALA A 150 -7.19 13.57 -13.13
N ARG A 151 -6.80 12.49 -13.82
CA ARG A 151 -5.37 12.11 -13.98
C ARG A 151 -4.62 13.12 -14.83
N GLN A 152 -5.21 13.53 -15.94
CA GLN A 152 -4.64 14.54 -16.81
C GLN A 152 -4.44 15.87 -16.06
N GLU A 153 -5.44 16.31 -15.28
CA GLU A 153 -5.34 17.51 -14.45
C GLU A 153 -4.14 17.44 -13.49
N LYS A 154 -3.97 16.31 -12.79
CA LYS A 154 -2.84 16.11 -11.87
C LYS A 154 -1.50 16.15 -12.59
N GLU A 155 -1.40 15.59 -13.79
CA GLU A 155 -0.18 15.64 -14.60
C GLU A 155 0.13 17.04 -15.15
N GLU A 156 -0.88 17.82 -15.49
CA GLU A 156 -0.70 19.23 -15.88
C GLU A 156 -0.26 20.08 -14.69
N ASP A 157 -0.89 19.90 -13.53
CA ASP A 157 -0.50 20.60 -12.30
C ASP A 157 0.92 20.23 -11.86
N LYS A 158 1.34 18.97 -12.04
CA LYS A 158 2.73 18.56 -11.78
C LYS A 158 3.73 19.36 -12.61
N LYS A 159 3.43 19.63 -13.89
CA LYS A 159 4.30 20.42 -14.77
C LYS A 159 4.37 21.89 -14.32
N LYS A 160 3.23 22.49 -14.00
CA LYS A 160 3.16 23.88 -13.51
C LYS A 160 3.85 24.06 -12.16
N ALA A 161 3.66 23.12 -11.24
CA ALA A 161 4.33 23.12 -9.95
C ALA A 161 5.85 22.96 -10.10
N ALA A 162 6.31 22.11 -11.03
CA ALA A 162 7.74 21.98 -11.34
C ALA A 162 8.34 23.26 -11.96
N ALA A 163 7.53 24.06 -12.65
CA ALA A 163 7.90 25.39 -13.14
C ALA A 163 7.88 26.47 -12.03
N GLY A 164 7.44 26.14 -10.81
CA GLY A 164 7.43 27.04 -9.67
C GLY A 164 6.18 27.93 -9.55
N GLU A 165 5.11 27.64 -10.30
CA GLU A 165 3.87 28.43 -10.25
C GLU A 165 3.13 28.31 -8.91
N PHE A 166 3.17 27.13 -8.29
CA PHE A 166 2.51 26.84 -7.02
C PHE A 166 3.11 25.60 -6.34
N LEU A 167 2.81 25.43 -5.06
CA LEU A 167 3.15 24.22 -4.30
C LEU A 167 2.10 23.14 -4.54
N LEU A 168 2.54 21.93 -4.88
CA LEU A 168 1.66 20.81 -5.16
C LEU A 168 1.82 19.71 -4.12
N LEU A 169 0.73 19.42 -3.40
CA LEU A 169 0.69 18.47 -2.30
C LEU A 169 -0.28 17.32 -2.58
N THR A 170 0.00 16.16 -2.02
CA THR A 170 -0.95 15.07 -1.86
C THR A 170 -1.03 14.69 -0.39
N MET A 171 -2.22 14.30 0.06
CA MET A 171 -2.41 13.78 1.41
C MET A 171 -3.23 12.50 1.42
N ASP A 172 -2.92 11.61 2.36
CA ASP A 172 -3.62 10.35 2.53
C ASP A 172 -3.48 9.79 3.96
N LEU A 173 -4.49 9.04 4.41
CA LEU A 173 -4.47 8.32 5.67
C LEU A 173 -4.14 6.85 5.43
N GLU A 174 -3.00 6.39 5.95
CA GLU A 174 -2.59 4.99 5.81
C GLU A 174 -3.60 4.03 6.47
N ALA A 175 -3.74 2.84 5.89
CA ALA A 175 -4.49 1.76 6.51
C ALA A 175 -4.02 1.49 7.95
N VAL A 176 -5.00 1.42 8.87
CA VAL A 176 -4.79 1.29 10.32
C VAL A 176 -3.74 0.24 10.67
N LYS A 177 -2.80 0.62 11.54
CA LYS A 177 -1.81 -0.28 12.13
C LYS A 177 -2.25 -0.67 13.52
N ILE A 178 -1.79 -1.83 13.96
CA ILE A 178 -2.15 -2.39 15.26
C ILE A 178 -0.87 -2.61 16.05
N CYS A 179 -0.89 -2.22 17.33
CA CYS A 179 0.28 -2.21 18.19
C CYS A 179 -0.05 -2.69 19.62
N PRO A 180 0.84 -3.40 20.34
CA PRO A 180 2.14 -3.88 19.92
C PRO A 180 2.05 -5.04 18.92
N TYR A 181 3.03 -5.12 18.02
CA TYR A 181 3.24 -6.26 17.15
C TYR A 181 4.47 -7.03 17.65
N LEU A 182 4.26 -8.11 18.41
CA LEU A 182 5.36 -8.99 18.89
C LEU A 182 5.08 -10.43 18.48
N THR A 183 6.12 -11.25 18.45
CA THR A 183 6.04 -12.68 18.10
C THR A 183 5.69 -13.59 19.29
N ALA A 184 5.00 -13.05 20.29
CA ALA A 184 4.61 -13.78 21.50
C ALA A 184 3.17 -14.31 21.42
N SER A 185 2.97 -15.60 21.74
CA SER A 185 1.65 -16.25 21.77
C SER A 185 0.67 -15.60 22.75
N ALA A 186 1.18 -14.98 23.83
CA ALA A 186 0.37 -14.28 24.83
C ALA A 186 -0.37 -13.05 24.29
N LEU A 187 0.13 -12.41 23.22
CA LEU A 187 -0.50 -11.22 22.63
C LEU A 187 -1.85 -11.50 21.95
N TYR A 188 -2.14 -12.76 21.63
CA TYR A 188 -3.41 -13.14 21.04
C TYR A 188 -4.61 -12.79 21.94
N PHE A 189 -4.40 -12.79 23.26
CA PHE A 189 -5.44 -12.52 24.26
C PHE A 189 -5.40 -11.10 24.83
N LYS A 190 -4.61 -10.21 24.23
CA LYS A 190 -4.45 -8.82 24.72
C LYS A 190 -5.07 -7.85 23.72
N THR A 191 -5.73 -6.82 24.27
CA THR A 191 -6.19 -5.68 23.49
C THR A 191 -5.00 -4.98 22.87
N LYS A 192 -5.15 -4.58 21.62
CA LYS A 192 -4.10 -3.90 20.85
C LYS A 192 -4.58 -2.49 20.55
N LEU A 193 -3.66 -1.54 20.65
CA LEU A 193 -3.86 -0.15 20.29
C LEU A 193 -3.97 -0.03 18.77
N THR A 194 -4.91 0.79 18.32
CA THR A 194 -4.97 1.24 16.93
C THR A 194 -4.05 2.45 16.76
N CYS A 195 -3.19 2.38 15.74
CA CYS A 195 -2.26 3.44 15.38
C CYS A 195 -2.54 3.88 13.94
N HIS A 196 -2.51 5.18 13.73
CA HIS A 196 -2.83 5.84 12.47
C HIS A 196 -1.64 6.64 11.99
N ASN A 197 -1.51 6.77 10.67
CA ASN A 197 -0.48 7.57 10.02
C ASN A 197 -1.10 8.44 8.93
N PHE A 198 -1.22 9.73 9.20
CA PHE A 198 -1.64 10.70 8.18
C PHE A 198 -0.40 11.27 7.50
N THR A 199 -0.36 11.23 6.16
CA THR A 199 0.84 11.61 5.39
C THR A 199 0.52 12.77 4.47
N VAL A 200 1.36 13.82 4.52
CA VAL A 200 1.36 14.94 3.57
C VAL A 200 2.66 14.94 2.79
N PHE A 201 2.56 14.92 1.46
CA PHE A 201 3.69 14.78 0.55
C PHE A 201 3.72 15.93 -0.47
N ASN A 202 4.86 16.61 -0.59
CA ASN A 202 5.09 17.62 -1.62
C ASN A 202 5.66 16.97 -2.88
N LEU A 203 4.96 17.13 -4.00
CA LEU A 203 5.26 16.45 -5.25
C LEU A 203 6.54 16.96 -5.92
N VAL A 204 6.93 18.21 -5.69
CA VAL A 204 8.11 18.82 -6.31
C VAL A 204 9.34 18.56 -5.45
N THR A 205 9.32 18.98 -4.18
CA THR A 205 10.48 18.88 -3.28
C THR A 205 10.69 17.46 -2.75
N LYS A 206 9.68 16.58 -2.89
CA LYS A 206 9.63 15.24 -2.29
C LYS A 206 9.72 15.27 -0.75
N HIS A 207 9.48 16.43 -0.14
CA HIS A 207 9.33 16.55 1.30
C HIS A 207 8.06 15.83 1.76
N CYS A 208 8.15 15.10 2.86
CA CYS A 208 7.05 14.27 3.35
C CYS A 208 7.04 14.30 4.86
N THR A 209 5.87 14.53 5.42
CA THR A 209 5.62 14.48 6.86
C THR A 209 4.56 13.45 7.15
N CYS A 210 4.88 12.53 8.08
CA CYS A 210 3.98 11.50 8.59
C CYS A 210 3.62 11.84 10.04
N TYR A 211 2.31 11.97 10.29
CA TYR A 211 1.73 12.23 11.61
C TYR A 211 1.23 10.92 12.19
N TRP A 212 1.96 10.40 13.18
CA TRP A 212 1.60 9.19 13.89
C TRP A 212 0.83 9.52 15.16
N PHE A 213 -0.30 8.85 15.35
CA PHE A 213 -1.12 8.95 16.55
C PHE A 213 -1.80 7.61 16.84
N ASP A 214 -2.11 7.37 18.10
CA ASP A 214 -2.98 6.27 18.52
C ASP A 214 -4.31 6.78 19.06
N GLU A 215 -5.24 5.85 19.30
CA GLU A 215 -6.58 6.11 19.83
C GLU A 215 -6.61 6.83 21.20
N THR A 216 -5.50 6.87 21.93
CA THR A 216 -5.39 7.59 23.21
C THR A 216 -4.88 9.03 23.03
N SER A 217 -4.21 9.29 21.90
CA SER A 217 -3.51 10.54 21.63
C SER A 217 -4.35 11.51 20.81
N ALA A 218 -5.10 11.01 19.82
CA ALA A 218 -5.99 11.82 19.00
C ALA A 218 -7.19 11.01 18.51
N ASP A 219 -8.30 11.69 18.26
CA ASP A 219 -9.46 11.08 17.63
C ASP A 219 -9.33 11.09 16.10
N LEU A 220 -10.29 10.47 15.43
CA LEU A 220 -10.34 10.50 13.96
C LEU A 220 -11.14 11.69 13.43
N THR A 221 -11.41 12.77 14.16
CA THR A 221 -12.33 13.83 13.68
C THR A 221 -11.75 14.72 12.61
N SER A 222 -12.62 15.45 11.89
CA SER A 222 -12.22 16.45 10.91
C SER A 222 -11.27 17.51 11.48
N SER A 223 -11.42 17.86 12.77
CA SER A 223 -10.52 18.78 13.48
C SER A 223 -9.09 18.24 13.59
N THR A 224 -8.94 16.94 13.84
CA THR A 224 -7.64 16.26 13.89
C THR A 224 -6.92 16.31 12.55
N PHE A 225 -7.59 15.95 11.45
CA PHE A 225 -7.00 16.04 10.11
C PHE A 225 -6.72 17.47 9.67
N ALA A 226 -7.60 18.42 10.02
CA ALA A 226 -7.35 19.84 9.79
C ALA A 226 -6.10 20.31 10.53
N THR A 227 -5.90 19.88 11.78
CA THR A 227 -4.69 20.21 12.54
C THR A 227 -3.43 19.76 11.80
N PHE A 228 -3.36 18.51 11.34
CA PHE A 228 -2.19 17.98 10.64
C PHE A 228 -1.90 18.74 9.35
N LEU A 229 -2.95 19.01 8.56
CA LEU A 229 -2.77 19.73 7.31
C LEU A 229 -2.33 21.18 7.57
N ILE A 230 -2.99 21.89 8.49
CA ILE A 230 -2.65 23.28 8.82
C ILE A 230 -1.22 23.39 9.35
N ASP A 231 -0.80 22.47 10.23
CA ASP A 231 0.58 22.41 10.72
C ASP A 231 1.58 22.25 9.57
N TYR A 232 1.36 21.31 8.64
CA TYR A 232 2.23 21.14 7.48
C TYR A 232 2.29 22.41 6.62
N LEU A 233 1.13 23.02 6.35
CA LEU A 233 1.04 24.22 5.53
C LEU A 233 1.76 25.40 6.19
N GLU A 234 1.54 25.64 7.49
CA GLU A 234 2.22 26.71 8.25
C GLU A 234 3.73 26.54 8.27
N ARG A 235 4.23 25.31 8.48
CA ARG A 235 5.68 25.04 8.58
C ARG A 235 6.40 25.03 7.23
N HIS A 236 5.77 24.48 6.19
CA HIS A 236 6.48 24.18 4.94
C HIS A 236 5.97 24.91 3.71
N CYS A 237 4.75 25.45 3.73
CA CYS A 237 4.15 26.05 2.54
C CYS A 237 4.08 27.59 2.65
N ILE A 238 3.54 28.09 3.75
CA ILE A 238 3.39 29.53 4.01
C ILE A 238 4.69 30.32 3.86
N PRO A 239 5.87 29.84 4.28
CA PRO A 239 7.13 30.57 4.09
C PRO A 239 7.47 30.88 2.62
N HIS A 240 6.95 30.11 1.66
CA HIS A 240 7.21 30.31 0.23
C HIS A 240 6.30 31.37 -0.41
N GLN A 241 5.17 31.74 0.23
CA GLN A 241 4.18 32.70 -0.28
C GLN A 241 3.68 32.40 -1.70
N LEU A 242 3.64 31.13 -2.08
CA LEU A 242 3.08 30.66 -3.35
C LEU A 242 1.67 30.10 -3.14
N PRO A 243 0.81 30.10 -4.19
CA PRO A 243 -0.44 29.35 -4.15
C PRO A 243 -0.19 27.88 -3.83
N ILE A 244 -1.18 27.23 -3.22
CA ILE A 244 -1.06 25.84 -2.75
C ILE A 244 -2.17 25.02 -3.40
N VAL A 245 -1.81 23.94 -4.08
CA VAL A 245 -2.75 22.96 -4.63
C VAL A 245 -2.60 21.65 -3.87
N ILE A 246 -3.70 21.13 -3.35
CA ILE A 246 -3.75 19.93 -2.50
C ILE A 246 -4.65 18.91 -3.19
N TYR A 247 -4.09 17.76 -3.53
CA TYR A 247 -4.86 16.60 -3.96
C TYR A 247 -5.20 15.72 -2.76
N SER A 248 -6.47 15.37 -2.63
CA SER A 248 -6.95 14.48 -1.57
C SER A 248 -7.94 13.46 -2.09
N ASP A 249 -8.14 12.40 -1.32
CA ASP A 249 -9.28 11.51 -1.53
C ASP A 249 -10.61 12.25 -1.27
N GLY A 250 -11.71 11.65 -1.70
CA GLY A 250 -13.06 12.20 -1.54
C GLY A 250 -13.69 11.91 -0.17
N CYS A 251 -12.92 11.50 0.85
CA CYS A 251 -13.47 11.10 2.14
C CYS A 251 -14.10 12.30 2.85
N THR A 252 -15.43 12.26 3.05
CA THR A 252 -16.20 13.40 3.59
C THR A 252 -15.75 13.74 5.00
N TYR A 253 -15.51 12.75 5.83
CA TYR A 253 -15.13 12.95 7.21
C TYR A 253 -13.71 13.54 7.38
N GLN A 254 -12.79 13.18 6.49
CA GLN A 254 -11.39 13.61 6.58
C GLN A 254 -11.15 14.89 5.78
N ASN A 255 -11.45 14.83 4.48
CA ASN A 255 -10.95 15.79 3.50
C ASN A 255 -12.06 16.64 2.88
N ARG A 256 -13.30 16.14 2.85
CA ARG A 256 -14.42 16.82 2.18
C ARG A 256 -15.55 17.18 3.15
N ASN A 257 -15.24 18.04 4.12
CA ASN A 257 -16.16 18.57 5.13
C ASN A 257 -15.99 20.08 5.33
N SER A 258 -16.97 20.70 6.00
CA SER A 258 -16.95 22.14 6.30
C SER A 258 -15.88 22.53 7.32
N VAL A 259 -15.49 21.66 8.25
CA VAL A 259 -14.46 21.97 9.27
C VAL A 259 -13.11 22.24 8.60
N LEU A 260 -12.65 21.31 7.77
CA LEU A 260 -11.40 21.46 7.01
C LEU A 260 -11.49 22.66 6.06
N ALA A 261 -12.62 22.82 5.37
CA ALA A 261 -12.83 23.92 4.45
C ALA A 261 -12.71 25.30 5.13
N ASN A 262 -13.30 25.46 6.33
CA ASN A 262 -13.17 26.70 7.09
C ASN A 262 -11.76 26.87 7.66
N ALA A 263 -11.10 25.80 8.12
CA ALA A 263 -9.72 25.88 8.58
C ALA A 263 -8.77 26.38 7.48
N LEU A 264 -8.91 25.84 6.26
CA LEU A 264 -8.14 26.28 5.09
C LEU A 264 -8.48 27.71 4.67
N LEU A 265 -9.75 28.11 4.75
CA LEU A 265 -10.17 29.50 4.49
C LEU A 265 -9.54 30.48 5.49
N LEU A 266 -9.55 30.14 6.78
CA LEU A 266 -8.95 30.97 7.83
C LEU A 266 -7.44 31.10 7.63
N LEU A 267 -6.76 30.02 7.24
CA LEU A 267 -5.33 30.06 6.92
C LEU A 267 -5.05 30.94 5.70
N SER A 268 -5.84 30.77 4.63
CA SER A 268 -5.78 31.59 3.41
C SER A 268 -5.93 33.08 3.73
N LYS A 269 -6.93 33.43 4.57
CA LYS A 269 -7.16 34.80 5.03
C LYS A 269 -6.01 35.34 5.90
N LYS A 270 -5.50 34.54 6.84
CA LYS A 270 -4.43 34.92 7.77
C LYS A 270 -3.12 35.23 7.05
N HIS A 271 -2.79 34.46 6.02
CA HIS A 271 -1.51 34.56 5.31
C HIS A 271 -1.60 35.18 3.91
N ASN A 272 -2.79 35.53 3.45
CA ASN A 272 -3.04 36.07 2.11
C ASN A 272 -2.52 35.14 0.99
N VAL A 273 -2.78 33.83 1.13
CA VAL A 273 -2.34 32.79 0.18
C VAL A 273 -3.55 32.03 -0.36
N ILE A 274 -3.61 31.83 -1.67
CA ILE A 274 -4.67 31.05 -2.31
C ILE A 274 -4.40 29.56 -2.10
N ILE A 275 -5.40 28.84 -1.58
CA ILE A 275 -5.35 27.39 -1.42
C ILE A 275 -6.42 26.76 -2.32
N MET A 276 -6.06 25.70 -3.03
CA MET A 276 -6.97 24.95 -3.89
C MET A 276 -6.91 23.48 -3.50
N GLN A 277 -8.05 22.89 -3.17
CA GLN A 277 -8.18 21.49 -2.87
C GLN A 277 -8.90 20.79 -4.04
N LYS A 278 -8.24 19.80 -4.63
CA LYS A 278 -8.73 19.00 -5.75
C LYS A 278 -8.98 17.56 -5.29
N PHE A 279 -10.13 17.02 -5.67
CA PHE A 279 -10.54 15.66 -5.29
C PHE A 279 -10.41 14.69 -6.45
N LEU A 280 -9.80 13.53 -6.19
CA LEU A 280 -9.68 12.46 -7.18
C LEU A 280 -10.90 11.54 -7.17
N GLU A 281 -11.10 10.81 -8.28
CA GLU A 281 -12.15 9.79 -8.38
C GLU A 281 -11.84 8.58 -7.47
N PRO A 282 -12.81 8.12 -6.64
CA PRO A 282 -12.63 7.01 -5.70
C PRO A 282 -12.14 5.71 -6.37
N GLY A 283 -11.22 4.99 -5.72
CA GLY A 283 -10.69 3.71 -6.19
C GLY A 283 -9.76 3.80 -7.41
N HIS A 284 -9.38 5.02 -7.81
CA HIS A 284 -8.43 5.27 -8.90
C HIS A 284 -7.32 6.26 -8.54
N THR A 285 -7.23 6.57 -7.25
CA THR A 285 -6.18 7.36 -6.62
C THR A 285 -4.86 6.60 -6.69
N GLN A 286 -3.92 7.09 -7.49
CA GLN A 286 -2.51 6.75 -7.32
C GLN A 286 -1.88 7.95 -6.63
N MET A 287 -1.63 7.81 -5.33
CA MET A 287 -1.09 8.87 -4.49
C MET A 287 0.38 8.59 -4.20
N GLU A 288 1.19 9.64 -4.20
CA GLU A 288 2.60 9.56 -3.84
C GLU A 288 2.76 9.09 -2.38
N CYS A 289 1.75 9.36 -1.53
CA CYS A 289 1.63 8.82 -0.18
C CYS A 289 1.64 7.27 -0.14
N ASP A 290 1.03 6.58 -1.12
CA ASP A 290 1.01 5.10 -1.17
C ASP A 290 2.43 4.53 -1.23
N SER A 291 3.34 5.24 -1.91
CA SER A 291 4.75 4.85 -2.01
C SER A 291 5.50 5.04 -0.69
N VAL A 292 5.14 6.07 0.09
CA VAL A 292 5.66 6.34 1.43
C VAL A 292 5.20 5.25 2.38
N HIS A 293 3.89 4.96 2.42
CA HIS A 293 3.32 3.87 3.23
C HIS A 293 3.96 2.54 2.88
N SER A 294 4.08 2.20 1.59
CA SER A 294 4.76 0.99 1.14
C SER A 294 6.23 0.92 1.57
N ALA A 295 6.93 2.05 1.67
CA ALA A 295 8.30 2.08 2.18
C ALA A 295 8.35 1.82 3.69
N ILE A 296 7.43 2.42 4.46
CA ILE A 296 7.31 2.21 5.90
C ILE A 296 6.93 0.76 6.20
N GLU A 297 5.89 0.23 5.54
CA GLU A 297 5.44 -1.16 5.70
C GLU A 297 6.54 -2.18 5.42
N ARG A 298 7.41 -1.92 4.43
CA ARG A 298 8.56 -2.79 4.17
C ARG A 298 9.55 -2.82 5.34
N LYS A 299 9.72 -1.72 6.07
CA LYS A 299 10.57 -1.67 7.27
C LYS A 299 9.88 -2.27 8.50
N LEU A 300 8.55 -2.20 8.57
CA LEU A 300 7.77 -2.83 9.64
C LEU A 300 7.80 -4.37 9.56
N LYS A 301 7.97 -4.95 8.36
CA LYS A 301 8.00 -6.41 8.18
C LYS A 301 9.10 -7.08 9.01
N ASN A 302 8.73 -8.18 9.67
CA ASN A 302 9.62 -9.02 10.47
C ASN A 302 10.31 -8.28 11.64
N ARG A 303 9.71 -7.20 12.14
CA ARG A 303 10.16 -6.49 13.34
C ARG A 303 9.11 -6.58 14.43
N GLU A 304 9.57 -6.56 15.66
CA GLU A 304 8.72 -6.27 16.80
C GLU A 304 8.52 -4.77 16.88
N ILE A 305 7.28 -4.33 17.08
CA ILE A 305 6.89 -2.91 16.98
C ILE A 305 6.12 -2.51 18.23
N LEU A 306 6.61 -1.46 18.89
CA LEU A 306 5.93 -0.68 19.90
C LEU A 306 5.42 0.65 19.30
N PRO A 307 4.46 1.35 19.95
CA PRO A 307 3.90 2.58 19.39
C PRO A 307 4.96 3.65 19.11
N SER A 308 5.95 3.76 19.98
CA SER A 308 7.09 4.66 19.84
C SER A 308 7.96 4.39 18.60
N ASP A 309 7.95 3.15 18.10
CA ASP A 309 8.88 2.73 17.04
C ASP A 309 8.42 3.23 15.67
N TYR A 310 7.13 3.52 15.48
CA TYR A 310 6.61 3.97 14.18
C TYR A 310 7.31 5.23 13.67
N VAL A 311 7.62 6.18 14.57
CA VAL A 311 8.35 7.42 14.23
C VAL A 311 9.76 7.11 13.75
N THR A 312 10.49 6.26 14.48
CA THR A 312 11.85 5.85 14.13
C THR A 312 11.88 5.09 12.81
N ILE A 313 10.98 4.11 12.65
CA ILE A 313 10.86 3.29 11.45
C ILE A 313 10.50 4.14 10.22
N THR A 314 9.67 5.17 10.41
CA THR A 314 9.32 6.11 9.33
C THR A 314 10.55 6.86 8.84
N LYS A 315 11.39 7.37 9.75
CA LYS A 315 12.65 8.02 9.39
C LYS A 315 13.60 7.06 8.66
N GLU A 316 13.67 5.80 9.09
CA GLU A 316 14.48 4.75 8.44
C GLU A 316 13.95 4.28 7.08
N ALA A 317 12.68 4.52 6.77
CA ALA A 317 12.03 4.04 5.56
C ALA A 317 12.61 4.63 4.27
N ARG A 318 13.23 5.81 4.36
CA ARG A 318 13.91 6.46 3.24
C ARG A 318 15.34 6.84 3.65
N SER A 319 16.33 6.23 3.01
CA SER A 319 17.74 6.44 3.33
C SER A 319 18.25 7.83 2.96
N THR A 320 17.80 8.36 1.82
CA THR A 320 18.21 9.67 1.30
C THR A 320 17.08 10.65 1.51
N ASN A 321 17.34 11.75 2.24
CA ASN A 321 16.32 12.67 2.75
C ASN A 321 15.25 11.93 3.58
N PRO A 322 15.54 11.46 4.80
CA PRO A 322 14.55 10.78 5.65
C PRO A 322 13.18 11.47 5.69
N TYR A 323 12.11 10.68 5.83
CA TYR A 323 10.78 11.26 6.03
C TYR A 323 10.72 11.98 7.38
N GLU A 324 10.04 13.13 7.42
CA GLU A 324 9.70 13.76 8.70
C GLU A 324 8.60 12.92 9.36
N ALA A 325 8.74 12.65 10.65
CA ALA A 325 7.79 11.88 11.42
C ALA A 325 7.52 12.59 12.75
N ILE A 326 6.25 12.89 12.99
CA ILE A 326 5.75 13.59 14.18
C ILE A 326 4.92 12.60 14.98
N ASN A 327 5.24 12.47 16.27
CA ASN A 327 4.36 11.80 17.22
C ASN A 327 3.36 12.83 17.72
N VAL A 328 2.08 12.60 17.49
CA VAL A 328 1.00 13.52 17.87
C VAL A 328 0.47 13.11 19.22
N ASP A 329 0.23 14.10 20.07
CA ASP A 329 -0.48 13.98 21.33
C ASP A 329 -1.75 14.85 21.35
N HIS A 330 -2.46 14.81 22.46
CA HIS A 330 -3.71 15.54 22.65
C HIS A 330 -3.52 17.07 22.69
N GLU A 331 -2.32 17.56 23.04
CA GLU A 331 -2.02 19.00 23.07
C GLU A 331 -1.77 19.54 21.66
N PHE A 332 -1.30 18.69 20.75
CA PHE A 332 -1.11 19.03 19.35
C PHE A 332 -2.43 19.33 18.64
N VAL A 333 -3.49 18.57 18.94
CA VAL A 333 -4.79 18.64 18.24
C VAL A 333 -5.56 19.90 18.61
N LYS A 334 -5.96 20.67 17.60
CA LYS A 334 -6.79 21.87 17.75
C LYS A 334 -8.21 21.60 17.31
N ASP A 335 -9.17 22.16 18.04
CA ASP A 335 -10.58 22.06 17.69
C ASP A 335 -11.00 23.16 16.68
N TYR A 336 -11.06 22.78 15.40
CA TYR A 336 -11.51 23.63 14.31
C TYR A 336 -13.04 23.65 14.13
N ALA A 337 -13.78 22.80 14.84
CA ALA A 337 -15.24 22.73 14.75
C ALA A 337 -15.95 23.78 15.62
N ARG A 338 -15.19 24.58 16.39
CA ARG A 338 -15.73 25.65 17.23
C ARG A 338 -16.49 26.69 16.40
N PRO A 339 -17.61 27.24 16.91
CA PRO A 339 -18.42 28.22 16.18
C PRO A 339 -17.63 29.45 15.68
N GLU A 340 -16.62 29.89 16.44
CA GLU A 340 -15.72 31.00 16.07
C GLU A 340 -14.89 30.74 14.81
N ASN A 341 -14.61 29.46 14.51
CA ASN A 341 -13.83 29.05 13.35
C ASN A 341 -14.72 28.74 12.12
N MET A 342 -16.05 28.72 12.27
CA MET A 342 -16.98 28.24 11.25
C MET A 342 -17.70 29.39 10.53
N LEU A 343 -17.05 29.98 9.52
CA LEU A 343 -17.66 31.00 8.65
C LEU A 343 -18.79 30.42 7.79
N TYR A 344 -18.59 29.22 7.24
CA TYR A 344 -19.55 28.51 6.43
C TYR A 344 -20.02 27.25 7.16
N LYS A 345 -21.31 27.18 7.50
CA LYS A 345 -21.91 26.00 8.15
C LYS A 345 -21.92 24.76 7.26
N SER A 346 -21.95 24.95 5.93
CA SER A 346 -22.01 23.88 4.95
C SER A 346 -21.26 24.28 3.69
N ILE A 347 -20.60 23.31 3.06
CA ILE A 347 -19.98 23.42 1.74
C ILE A 347 -20.83 22.75 0.65
N ARG A 348 -22.05 22.33 0.97
CA ARG A 348 -22.96 21.68 0.02
C ARG A 348 -23.36 22.69 -1.08
N PRO A 349 -23.15 22.39 -2.37
CA PRO A 349 -23.53 23.29 -3.46
C PRO A 349 -25.06 23.41 -3.58
N GLY A 350 -25.75 22.27 -3.51
CA GLY A 350 -27.19 22.15 -3.62
C GLY A 350 -27.99 22.43 -2.35
N ARG A 351 -29.26 22.84 -2.51
CA ARG A 351 -30.20 23.05 -1.38
C ARG A 351 -31.40 22.11 -1.40
N LYS A 352 -31.76 21.56 -2.56
CA LYS A 352 -32.93 20.70 -2.76
C LYS A 352 -32.53 19.24 -3.00
N ALA A 353 -33.53 18.35 -2.93
CA ALA A 353 -33.37 16.97 -3.36
C ALA A 353 -33.11 16.93 -4.87
N GLY A 354 -32.09 16.19 -5.29
CA GLY A 354 -31.62 16.15 -6.69
C GLY A 354 -30.51 17.15 -7.01
N ASP A 355 -30.24 18.14 -6.14
CA ASP A 355 -29.13 19.06 -6.35
C ASP A 355 -27.78 18.39 -5.99
N PRO A 356 -26.66 18.88 -6.57
CA PRO A 356 -25.32 18.41 -6.25
C PRO A 356 -25.02 18.43 -4.75
N GLN A 357 -24.42 17.36 -4.28
CA GLN A 357 -24.02 17.16 -2.91
C GLN A 357 -22.54 17.45 -2.72
N VAL A 358 -22.08 17.40 -1.46
CA VAL A 358 -20.67 17.56 -1.13
C VAL A 358 -19.81 16.55 -1.90
N VAL A 359 -20.30 15.32 -2.09
CA VAL A 359 -19.55 14.27 -2.79
C VAL A 359 -19.27 14.55 -4.28
N ASP A 360 -20.06 15.46 -4.88
CA ASP A 360 -19.93 15.85 -6.28
C ASP A 360 -18.86 16.93 -6.49
N ILE A 361 -18.41 17.57 -5.41
CA ILE A 361 -17.36 18.59 -5.48
C ILE A 361 -16.05 17.98 -5.98
N ARG A 362 -15.44 18.63 -6.97
CA ARG A 362 -14.13 18.25 -7.52
C ARG A 362 -13.05 19.25 -7.19
N VAL A 363 -13.39 20.53 -7.06
CA VAL A 363 -12.43 21.56 -6.64
C VAL A 363 -13.08 22.48 -5.61
N ILE A 364 -12.34 22.79 -4.55
CA ILE A 364 -12.64 23.89 -3.65
C ILE A 364 -11.48 24.86 -3.69
N LYS A 365 -11.76 26.13 -3.94
CA LYS A 365 -10.78 27.21 -3.93
C LYS A 365 -11.07 28.13 -2.76
N TYR A 366 -10.08 28.29 -1.90
CA TYR A 366 -10.10 29.12 -0.71
C TYR A 366 -9.38 30.42 -1.01
N ASN A 367 -10.16 31.44 -1.39
CA ASN A 367 -9.66 32.81 -1.48
C ASN A 367 -9.54 33.41 -0.08
N THR A 368 -8.97 34.61 0.03
CA THR A 368 -8.81 35.29 1.33
C THR A 368 -10.12 35.65 2.02
N MET A 369 -11.25 35.58 1.31
CA MET A 369 -12.57 35.92 1.85
C MET A 369 -13.69 34.94 1.52
N THR A 370 -13.55 34.13 0.47
CA THR A 370 -14.64 33.31 -0.06
C THR A 370 -14.18 31.88 -0.36
N ILE A 371 -15.14 30.96 -0.30
CA ILE A 371 -14.98 29.59 -0.79
C ILE A 371 -15.71 29.49 -2.14
N GLU A 372 -14.97 29.11 -3.18
CA GLU A 372 -15.49 28.81 -4.51
C GLU A 372 -15.46 27.30 -4.73
N VAL A 373 -16.54 26.73 -5.27
CA VAL A 373 -16.71 25.29 -5.43
C VAL A 373 -16.98 24.96 -6.89
N LYS A 374 -16.29 23.96 -7.44
CA LYS A 374 -16.51 23.42 -8.79
C LYS A 374 -16.89 21.95 -8.74
N LEU A 375 -17.81 21.55 -9.61
CA LEU A 375 -18.25 20.16 -9.81
C LEU A 375 -17.43 19.45 -10.90
N GLY A 376 -16.80 20.23 -11.79
CA GLY A 376 -15.86 19.77 -12.81
C GLY A 376 -14.53 20.51 -12.76
N PHE A 377 -13.48 19.90 -13.31
CA PHE A 377 -12.16 20.56 -13.44
C PHE A 377 -12.17 21.67 -14.50
N ASP A 378 -13.03 21.54 -15.50
CA ASP A 378 -13.14 22.46 -16.65
C ASP A 378 -14.18 23.57 -16.46
N GLU A 379 -14.90 23.59 -15.33
CA GLU A 379 -15.90 24.63 -15.07
C GLU A 379 -15.20 25.98 -14.80
N GLU A 380 -15.64 27.05 -15.46
CA GLU A 380 -15.24 28.40 -15.11
C GLU A 380 -15.85 28.81 -13.77
N THR A 381 -15.08 29.56 -12.99
CA THR A 381 -15.46 30.02 -11.63
C THR A 381 -16.23 31.32 -11.69
#